data_AF-M2Y068-F1
#
_entry.id   AF-M2Y068-F1
#
_cell.length_a   1.000
_cell.length_b   1.000
_cell.length_c   1.000
_cell.angle_alpha   90.00
_cell.angle_beta   90.00
_cell.angle_gamma   90.00
#
_symmetry.space_group_name_H-M   'P 1'
#
loop_
_entity.id
_entity.type
_entity.pdbx_description
1 polymer ?
#
loop_
_entity_poly.entity_id
_entity_poly.type
_entity_poly.pdbx_seq_one_letter_code
_entity_poly.pdbx_strand_id
1 'polypeptide(L)'
;MYKTQPDYDFDTQPRLLHSSSSNPNDITLPENKEPERDISSQRPAPISERSQPGDESTEYNRRGERKASGVGTLPPAFVERGEVRGRAEMTTREVKFGDGEWETVIKEAEEKIHEAVREERKFGVPKNVAGTIDHTFLKLDATEQQVGKLCEEARGKGFATVCVRPDWVSLCISKLHETNIPVAAVIGFHEGTYTLEHKISEIDTSTKAGALELDVVLNYPDLIAKHYAKIYTELSTIRARGAAPVALKLILETSQLDSRQIVAACTIANAAGFDFVKTSTGFNGQGATVENVRLMRACCEVLAEGGRTMKVKASGGIRAFGDAVEMLEAGASRLGCSAGVAIAEEERGGKKAERGNEGY
;
A
#
# COMPACT_ATOMS: atom_id res chain seq x y z
N MET A 1 -20.57 51.50 -24.46
CA MET A 1 -20.10 51.95 -25.78
C MET A 1 -18.74 52.61 -25.62
N TYR A 2 -17.77 52.25 -26.47
CA TYR A 2 -16.47 52.87 -26.79
C TYR A 2 -15.88 54.00 -25.93
N LYS A 3 -14.65 53.77 -25.43
CA LYS A 3 -13.35 54.25 -26.01
C LYS A 3 -12.18 53.64 -25.18
N THR A 4 -11.45 52.65 -25.68
CA THR A 4 -10.20 52.72 -26.50
C THR A 4 -8.97 53.30 -25.79
N GLN A 5 -7.94 52.45 -25.69
CA GLN A 5 -6.48 52.69 -25.54
C GLN A 5 -5.94 53.76 -26.53
N PRO A 6 -4.69 54.29 -26.40
CA PRO A 6 -3.44 53.59 -26.01
C PRO A 6 -2.59 54.39 -24.95
N ASP A 7 -1.29 54.17 -24.68
CA ASP A 7 -0.23 53.36 -25.32
C ASP A 7 0.88 52.91 -24.32
N TYR A 8 1.96 52.28 -24.81
CA TYR A 8 3.21 51.95 -24.11
C TYR A 8 4.21 53.13 -24.06
N ASP A 9 5.05 53.19 -23.02
CA ASP A 9 6.31 53.93 -23.03
C ASP A 9 7.46 53.04 -22.49
N PHE A 10 8.67 53.27 -22.99
CA PHE A 10 9.76 52.29 -23.04
C PHE A 10 11.10 52.91 -22.60
N ASP A 11 11.23 53.41 -21.36
CA ASP A 11 12.56 53.66 -20.80
C ASP A 11 12.62 53.66 -19.26
N THR A 12 13.23 52.61 -18.67
CA THR A 12 14.01 52.69 -17.43
C THR A 12 14.85 51.41 -17.24
N GLN A 13 16.13 51.45 -17.62
CA GLN A 13 17.13 50.53 -17.08
C GLN A 13 17.79 51.12 -15.82
N PRO A 14 18.01 50.31 -14.76
CA PRO A 14 19.11 50.54 -13.83
C PRO A 14 20.31 49.63 -14.15
N ARG A 15 21.51 50.18 -13.97
CA ARG A 15 22.78 49.56 -14.38
C ARG A 15 23.28 48.51 -13.38
N LEU A 16 23.98 47.51 -13.90
CA LEU A 16 24.84 46.61 -13.12
C LEU A 16 25.95 47.40 -12.40
N LEU A 17 26.20 47.05 -11.14
CA LEU A 17 27.41 47.43 -10.41
C LEU A 17 28.13 46.16 -9.94
N HIS A 18 29.39 46.01 -10.36
CA HIS A 18 30.28 44.97 -9.86
C HIS A 18 30.84 45.36 -8.49
N SER A 19 30.88 44.40 -7.56
CA SER A 19 31.70 44.47 -6.35
C SER A 19 32.74 43.36 -6.36
N SER A 20 34.00 43.73 -6.54
CA SER A 20 35.16 42.84 -6.46
C SER A 20 35.41 42.37 -5.03
N SER A 21 35.56 41.05 -4.82
CA SER A 21 36.13 40.49 -3.58
C SER A 21 37.52 39.91 -3.84
N SER A 22 38.49 40.39 -3.08
CA SER A 22 39.92 40.05 -3.17
C SER A 22 40.24 38.60 -2.82
N ASN A 23 41.26 38.06 -3.47
CA ASN A 23 41.84 36.73 -3.24
C ASN A 23 42.75 36.72 -1.97
N PRO A 24 42.53 35.80 -1.00
CA PRO A 24 43.47 35.49 0.06
C PRO A 24 43.95 34.03 -0.04
N ASN A 25 44.97 33.78 -0.88
CA ASN A 25 45.86 32.65 -0.64
C ASN A 25 46.77 33.03 0.54
N ASP A 26 46.53 32.47 1.72
CA ASP A 26 47.51 32.04 2.75
C ASP A 26 46.85 31.88 4.13
N ILE A 27 46.23 30.73 4.40
CA ILE A 27 46.00 30.25 5.79
C ILE A 27 46.26 28.73 5.81
N THR A 28 47.13 28.31 6.72
CA THR A 28 47.55 26.93 6.94
C THR A 28 46.46 26.08 7.63
N LEU A 29 46.33 24.82 7.19
CA LEU A 29 45.51 23.81 7.87
C LEU A 29 46.36 23.07 8.93
N PRO A 30 45.87 22.89 10.17
CA PRO A 30 46.57 22.09 11.17
C PRO A 30 46.45 20.58 10.88
N GLU A 31 47.57 19.87 10.91
CA GLU A 31 47.62 18.41 10.83
C GLU A 31 46.97 17.77 12.07
N ASN A 32 45.77 17.21 11.92
CA ASN A 32 45.23 16.28 12.90
C ASN A 32 45.89 14.91 12.72
N LYS A 33 46.78 14.57 13.66
CA LYS A 33 47.37 13.23 13.76
C LYS A 33 46.30 12.20 14.10
N GLU A 34 46.00 11.31 13.17
CA GLU A 34 45.35 10.04 13.50
C GLU A 34 46.33 9.16 14.29
N PRO A 35 45.93 8.59 15.45
CA PRO A 35 46.72 7.55 16.10
C PRO A 35 46.50 6.22 15.38
N GLU A 36 47.57 5.67 14.81
CA GLU A 36 47.61 4.31 14.25
C GLU A 36 47.02 3.31 15.26
N ARG A 37 46.03 2.52 14.82
CA ARG A 37 45.60 1.34 15.57
C ARG A 37 46.16 0.09 14.93
N ASP A 38 47.07 -0.54 15.66
CA ASP A 38 47.59 -1.88 15.41
C ASP A 38 46.45 -2.88 15.17
N ILE A 39 46.34 -3.37 13.94
CA ILE A 39 45.49 -4.51 13.56
C ILE A 39 46.36 -5.75 13.34
N SER A 40 47.07 -6.15 14.39
CA SER A 40 47.70 -7.47 14.49
C SER A 40 46.96 -8.39 15.47
N SER A 41 46.75 -9.63 15.02
CA SER A 41 46.33 -10.79 15.83
C SER A 41 44.98 -10.72 16.58
N GLN A 42 43.91 -11.18 15.92
CA GLN A 42 42.95 -12.08 16.57
C GLN A 42 42.28 -13.00 15.54
N ARG A 43 42.77 -14.25 15.46
CA ARG A 43 42.10 -15.32 14.73
C ARG A 43 40.94 -15.84 15.59
N PRO A 44 39.70 -15.96 15.09
CA PRO A 44 38.71 -16.81 15.75
C PRO A 44 39.15 -18.27 15.66
N ALA A 45 39.04 -19.01 16.77
CA ALA A 45 39.29 -20.45 16.83
C ALA A 45 38.21 -21.22 16.04
N PRO A 46 38.53 -22.40 15.47
CA PRO A 46 37.55 -23.18 14.74
C PRO A 46 36.47 -23.75 15.67
N ILE A 47 35.21 -23.62 15.26
CA ILE A 47 34.08 -24.27 15.93
C ILE A 47 34.18 -25.78 15.65
N SER A 48 34.33 -26.57 16.71
CA SER A 48 34.38 -28.03 16.61
C SER A 48 32.99 -28.61 16.33
N GLU A 49 32.92 -29.52 15.36
CA GLU A 49 31.75 -30.35 15.10
C GLU A 49 31.35 -31.16 16.35
N ARG A 50 30.03 -31.24 16.64
CA ARG A 50 29.45 -32.38 17.35
C ARG A 50 27.98 -32.61 17.04
N SER A 51 27.78 -33.58 16.16
CA SER A 51 26.84 -34.71 16.32
C SER A 51 25.39 -34.45 16.71
N GLN A 52 24.48 -34.74 15.77
CA GLN A 52 23.14 -35.26 16.10
C GLN A 52 23.26 -36.57 16.92
N PRO A 53 22.26 -36.85 17.78
CA PRO A 53 21.17 -37.76 17.43
C PRO A 53 19.80 -37.16 17.80
N GLY A 54 18.65 -37.76 17.47
CA GLY A 54 18.38 -38.98 16.72
C GLY A 54 16.87 -39.10 16.45
N ASP A 55 16.49 -39.98 15.53
CA ASP A 55 15.11 -40.22 15.12
C ASP A 55 14.42 -41.19 16.10
N GLU A 56 13.38 -40.74 16.81
CA GLU A 56 12.47 -41.63 17.55
C GLU A 56 11.00 -41.38 17.16
N SER A 57 10.56 -42.19 16.20
CA SER A 57 9.16 -42.42 15.88
C SER A 57 8.36 -42.91 17.10
N THR A 58 7.18 -42.35 17.33
CA THR A 58 6.16 -42.95 18.20
C THR A 58 4.90 -43.27 17.40
N GLU A 59 4.70 -44.56 17.21
CA GLU A 59 3.54 -45.18 16.60
C GLU A 59 2.30 -45.01 17.50
N TYR A 60 1.18 -44.51 16.97
CA TYR A 60 -0.13 -44.67 17.62
C TYR A 60 -1.13 -45.39 16.71
N ASN A 61 -1.90 -46.28 17.33
CA ASN A 61 -2.50 -47.42 16.64
C ASN A 61 -3.94 -47.16 16.16
N ARG A 62 -4.38 -48.02 15.24
CA ARG A 62 -5.64 -48.00 14.49
C ARG A 62 -6.88 -48.07 15.40
N ARG A 63 -8.00 -47.52 14.91
CA ARG A 63 -9.28 -48.24 14.67
C ARG A 63 -10.35 -47.29 14.10
N GLY A 64 -11.05 -47.70 13.04
CA GLY A 64 -12.14 -46.87 12.50
C GLY A 64 -12.76 -47.27 11.15
N GLU A 65 -12.75 -48.54 10.74
CA GLU A 65 -13.46 -48.94 9.52
C GLU A 65 -14.98 -48.81 9.67
N ARG A 66 -15.66 -48.14 8.73
CA ARG A 66 -17.06 -48.43 8.37
C ARG A 66 -17.27 -48.35 6.85
N LYS A 67 -18.23 -49.15 6.39
CA LYS A 67 -18.43 -49.57 5.00
C LYS A 67 -19.20 -48.55 4.14
N ALA A 68 -19.02 -48.65 2.83
CA ALA A 68 -19.78 -47.94 1.80
C ALA A 68 -21.06 -48.67 1.37
N SER A 69 -22.04 -47.94 0.80
CA SER A 69 -23.14 -48.47 -0.03
C SER A 69 -23.91 -47.37 -0.79
N GLY A 70 -24.22 -47.59 -2.08
CA GLY A 70 -25.08 -46.74 -2.94
C GLY A 70 -24.32 -45.57 -3.60
N VAL A 71 -23.96 -45.56 -4.89
CA VAL A 71 -24.64 -45.91 -6.16
C VAL A 71 -25.79 -44.95 -6.52
N GLY A 72 -25.50 -44.02 -7.44
CA GLY A 72 -26.44 -43.11 -8.10
C GLY A 72 -25.76 -42.49 -9.33
N THR A 73 -26.21 -42.87 -10.53
CA THR A 73 -25.52 -42.69 -11.82
C THR A 73 -25.78 -41.36 -12.53
N LEU A 74 -24.76 -40.83 -13.20
CA LEU A 74 -24.87 -39.94 -14.37
C LEU A 74 -23.83 -40.35 -15.45
N PRO A 75 -24.24 -40.60 -16.71
CA PRO A 75 -23.32 -40.84 -17.84
C PRO A 75 -23.51 -39.78 -18.97
N PRO A 76 -22.69 -39.78 -20.05
CA PRO A 76 -21.22 -39.76 -20.00
C PRO A 76 -20.55 -38.85 -21.06
N ALA A 77 -19.30 -38.47 -20.77
CA ALA A 77 -18.15 -38.37 -21.69
C ALA A 77 -18.21 -37.55 -23.01
N PHE A 78 -17.16 -36.76 -23.21
CA PHE A 78 -16.21 -37.11 -24.27
C PHE A 78 -14.80 -37.25 -23.70
N VAL A 79 -14.03 -38.22 -24.21
CA VAL A 79 -12.70 -38.59 -23.70
C VAL A 79 -11.73 -38.56 -24.88
N GLU A 80 -10.58 -37.94 -24.69
CA GLU A 80 -9.37 -38.36 -25.39
C GLU A 80 -8.27 -38.66 -24.37
N ARG A 81 -7.57 -39.77 -24.59
CA ARG A 81 -6.45 -40.25 -23.76
C ARG A 81 -5.18 -40.21 -24.59
N GLY A 82 -4.14 -39.57 -24.08
CA GLY A 82 -2.83 -39.47 -24.71
C GLY A 82 -1.71 -39.31 -23.68
N GLU A 83 -1.35 -40.44 -23.06
CA GLU A 83 -0.06 -40.78 -22.42
C GLU A 83 0.63 -39.86 -21.39
N VAL A 84 1.24 -40.51 -20.39
CA VAL A 84 1.92 -39.86 -19.26
C VAL A 84 3.44 -39.95 -19.43
N ARG A 85 4.12 -38.79 -19.53
CA ARG A 85 5.43 -38.51 -18.90
C ARG A 85 5.96 -37.12 -19.29
N GLY A 86 6.02 -36.21 -18.33
CA GLY A 86 6.63 -34.90 -18.49
C GLY A 86 6.34 -34.02 -17.28
N ARG A 87 7.35 -33.33 -16.78
CA ARG A 87 7.22 -32.37 -15.67
C ARG A 87 6.32 -31.23 -16.17
N ALA A 88 5.11 -31.08 -15.62
CA ALA A 88 4.19 -30.04 -16.02
C ALA A 88 4.73 -28.66 -15.58
N GLU A 89 5.43 -27.98 -16.48
CA GLU A 89 5.54 -26.52 -16.43
C GLU A 89 4.14 -25.95 -16.54
N MET A 90 3.66 -25.36 -15.45
CA MET A 90 2.38 -24.66 -15.42
C MET A 90 2.53 -23.37 -16.22
N THR A 91 2.42 -23.49 -17.54
CA THR A 91 2.41 -22.37 -18.48
C THR A 91 1.10 -21.62 -18.32
N THR A 92 1.08 -20.68 -17.37
CA THR A 92 0.10 -19.60 -17.34
C THR A 92 0.17 -18.88 -18.68
N ARG A 93 -0.83 -19.08 -19.55
CA ARG A 93 -1.06 -18.21 -20.70
C ARG A 93 -1.30 -16.80 -20.14
N GLU A 94 -0.31 -15.93 -20.25
CA GLU A 94 -0.50 -14.49 -20.06
C GLU A 94 -1.51 -14.00 -21.10
N VAL A 95 -2.78 -13.87 -20.70
CA VAL A 95 -3.78 -13.17 -21.51
C VAL A 95 -3.45 -11.69 -21.42
N LYS A 96 -2.63 -11.20 -22.35
CA LYS A 96 -2.31 -9.78 -22.50
C LYS A 96 -3.44 -9.07 -23.22
N PHE A 97 -4.47 -8.72 -22.45
CA PHE A 97 -5.52 -7.82 -22.92
C PHE A 97 -4.93 -6.48 -23.35
N GLY A 98 -5.24 -6.05 -24.57
CA GLY A 98 -4.99 -4.68 -25.04
C GLY A 98 -5.99 -3.69 -24.44
N ASP A 99 -5.73 -2.39 -24.59
CA ASP A 99 -6.54 -1.32 -23.97
C ASP A 99 -8.03 -1.38 -24.38
N GLY A 100 -8.34 -1.80 -25.61
CA GLY A 100 -9.73 -1.96 -26.07
C GLY A 100 -10.46 -3.18 -25.47
N GLU A 101 -9.73 -4.24 -25.12
CA GLU A 101 -10.29 -5.39 -24.40
C GLU A 101 -10.52 -5.02 -22.93
N TRP A 102 -9.56 -4.31 -22.31
CA TRP A 102 -9.73 -3.73 -20.99
C TRP A 102 -10.93 -2.78 -20.90
N GLU A 103 -11.10 -1.87 -21.87
CA GLU A 103 -12.27 -0.97 -21.92
C GLU A 103 -13.59 -1.76 -21.96
N THR A 104 -13.62 -2.92 -22.62
CA THR A 104 -14.79 -3.82 -22.64
C THR A 104 -15.04 -4.45 -21.26
N VAL A 105 -14.01 -5.04 -20.64
CA VAL A 105 -14.09 -5.62 -19.29
C VAL A 105 -14.49 -4.58 -18.24
N ILE A 106 -13.94 -3.37 -18.32
CA ILE A 106 -14.26 -2.24 -17.43
C ILE A 106 -15.71 -1.81 -17.61
N LYS A 107 -16.21 -1.75 -18.85
CA LYS A 107 -17.62 -1.40 -19.11
C LYS A 107 -18.58 -2.46 -18.56
N GLU A 108 -18.28 -3.75 -18.72
CA GLU A 108 -19.09 -4.82 -18.15
C GLU A 108 -19.09 -4.81 -16.61
N ALA A 109 -17.96 -4.42 -15.99
CA ALA A 109 -17.89 -4.20 -14.54
C ALA A 109 -18.73 -2.98 -14.11
N GLU A 110 -18.60 -1.86 -14.82
CA GLU A 110 -19.34 -0.61 -14.61
C GLU A 110 -20.86 -0.84 -14.61
N GLU A 111 -21.38 -1.57 -15.61
CA GLU A 111 -22.82 -1.92 -15.70
C GLU A 111 -23.30 -2.72 -14.47
N LYS A 112 -22.53 -3.71 -14.00
CA LYS A 112 -22.85 -4.52 -12.81
C LYS A 112 -22.74 -3.73 -11.50
N ILE A 113 -21.73 -2.86 -11.38
CA ILE A 113 -21.48 -2.05 -10.17
C ILE A 113 -22.55 -0.95 -10.04
N HIS A 114 -22.99 -0.33 -11.14
CA HIS A 114 -24.10 0.63 -11.14
C HIS A 114 -25.46 0.01 -10.75
N GLU A 115 -25.62 -1.30 -10.87
CA GLU A 115 -26.78 -2.01 -10.30
C GLU A 115 -26.63 -2.23 -8.79
N ALA A 116 -25.44 -2.64 -8.34
CA ALA A 116 -25.15 -2.94 -6.93
C ALA A 116 -25.17 -1.70 -6.01
N VAL A 117 -24.84 -0.50 -6.50
CA VAL A 117 -24.76 0.74 -5.71
C VAL A 117 -26.14 1.41 -5.50
N ARG A 118 -27.24 0.87 -6.04
CA ARG A 118 -28.58 1.50 -6.01
C ARG A 118 -29.23 1.62 -4.63
N GLU A 119 -28.76 0.89 -3.63
CA GLU A 119 -29.30 0.94 -2.26
C GLU A 119 -28.25 1.44 -1.27
N GLU A 120 -28.64 2.35 -0.36
CA GLU A 120 -27.78 2.84 0.72
C GLU A 120 -27.57 1.77 1.80
N ARG A 121 -26.71 0.79 1.51
CA ARG A 121 -26.27 -0.21 2.48
C ARG A 121 -25.25 0.38 3.45
N LYS A 122 -25.52 0.24 4.75
CA LYS A 122 -24.51 0.43 5.81
C LYS A 122 -23.86 -0.90 6.20
N PHE A 123 -22.55 -0.88 6.38
CA PHE A 123 -21.77 -1.99 6.91
C PHE A 123 -21.63 -1.89 8.44
N GLY A 124 -21.40 -3.02 9.10
CA GLY A 124 -21.27 -3.07 10.56
C GLY A 124 -19.92 -2.52 11.03
N VAL A 125 -19.95 -1.59 11.98
CA VAL A 125 -18.74 -1.02 12.61
C VAL A 125 -18.13 -2.03 13.59
N PRO A 126 -16.83 -2.34 13.51
CA PRO A 126 -16.15 -3.18 14.50
C PRO A 126 -16.20 -2.61 15.91
N LYS A 127 -16.27 -3.48 16.93
CA LYS A 127 -16.23 -3.09 18.36
C LYS A 127 -14.89 -2.48 18.81
N ASN A 128 -13.85 -2.59 17.99
CA ASN A 128 -12.53 -2.02 18.19
C ASN A 128 -12.14 -1.31 16.89
N VAL A 129 -12.44 -0.02 16.83
CA VAL A 129 -12.14 0.88 15.71
C VAL A 129 -10.63 1.15 15.65
N ALA A 130 -9.96 1.32 16.79
CA ALA A 130 -8.49 1.42 16.84
C ALA A 130 -7.80 0.25 16.12
N GLY A 131 -8.29 -0.97 16.28
CA GLY A 131 -7.84 -2.18 15.57
C GLY A 131 -8.05 -2.18 14.05
N THR A 132 -8.61 -1.11 13.47
CA THR A 132 -8.73 -0.88 12.02
C THR A 132 -7.79 0.22 11.50
N ILE A 133 -7.01 0.88 12.36
CA ILE A 133 -6.21 2.04 12.00
C ILE A 133 -4.80 1.63 11.57
N ASP A 134 -4.39 2.10 10.39
CA ASP A 134 -2.99 2.18 9.96
C ASP A 134 -2.45 3.55 10.41
N HIS A 135 -1.69 3.56 11.50
CA HIS A 135 -1.21 4.79 12.13
C HIS A 135 -0.04 5.35 11.33
N THR A 136 -0.26 6.51 10.71
CA THR A 136 0.50 6.94 9.54
C THR A 136 1.32 8.20 9.81
N PHE A 137 2.62 8.19 9.44
CA PHE A 137 3.48 9.37 9.46
C PHE A 137 4.39 9.41 8.23
N LEU A 138 4.13 10.38 7.35
CA LEU A 138 4.73 10.47 6.00
C LEU A 138 5.29 11.87 5.67
N LYS A 139 5.32 12.78 6.65
CA LYS A 139 5.89 14.13 6.48
C LYS A 139 7.37 14.04 6.11
N LEU A 140 7.86 15.00 5.32
CA LEU A 140 9.23 15.00 4.80
C LEU A 140 10.29 15.40 5.84
N ASP A 141 9.86 16.10 6.89
CA ASP A 141 10.66 16.52 8.05
C ASP A 141 10.68 15.47 9.18
N ALA A 142 10.28 14.23 8.88
CA ALA A 142 10.21 13.16 9.87
C ALA A 142 11.57 12.88 10.52
N THR A 143 11.56 12.76 11.85
CA THR A 143 12.72 12.42 12.67
C THR A 143 12.58 11.03 13.30
N GLU A 144 13.71 10.40 13.64
CA GLU A 144 13.73 9.12 14.38
C GLU A 144 12.88 9.18 15.66
N GLN A 145 12.87 10.31 16.37
CA GLN A 145 12.08 10.48 17.58
C GLN A 145 10.56 10.43 17.30
N GLN A 146 10.09 11.09 16.23
CA GLN A 146 8.68 11.07 15.83
C GLN A 146 8.26 9.67 15.35
N VAL A 147 9.11 8.97 14.60
CA VAL A 147 8.84 7.60 14.13
C VAL A 147 8.90 6.59 15.29
N GLY A 148 9.78 6.78 16.28
CA GLY A 148 9.78 6.03 17.53
C GLY A 148 8.47 6.22 18.30
N LYS A 149 8.02 7.47 18.46
CA LYS A 149 6.73 7.81 19.09
C LYS A 149 5.54 7.18 18.35
N LEU A 150 5.53 7.16 17.02
CA LEU A 150 4.50 6.48 16.22
C LEU A 150 4.36 5.00 16.59
N CYS A 151 5.49 4.31 16.79
CA CYS A 151 5.53 2.90 17.19
C CYS A 151 5.03 2.69 18.63
N GLU A 152 5.40 3.58 19.55
CA GLU A 152 4.94 3.56 20.95
C GLU A 152 3.42 3.78 21.04
N GLU A 153 2.88 4.73 20.27
CA GLU A 153 1.44 4.99 20.17
C GLU A 153 0.69 3.78 19.59
N ALA A 154 1.21 3.17 18.51
CA ALA A 154 0.60 1.98 17.91
C ALA A 154 0.55 0.80 18.88
N ARG A 155 1.65 0.54 19.61
CA ARG A 155 1.68 -0.46 20.69
C ARG A 155 0.68 -0.14 21.80
N GLY A 156 0.61 1.11 22.26
CA GLY A 156 -0.24 1.53 23.39
C GLY A 156 -1.74 1.57 23.08
N LYS A 157 -2.12 1.83 21.82
CA LYS A 157 -3.53 1.88 21.40
C LYS A 157 -4.04 0.57 20.78
N GLY A 158 -3.15 -0.28 20.28
CA GLY A 158 -3.50 -1.53 19.59
C GLY A 158 -3.94 -1.31 18.15
N PHE A 159 -3.20 -0.46 17.42
CA PHE A 159 -3.47 -0.17 16.01
C PHE A 159 -3.15 -1.36 15.09
N ALA A 160 -3.78 -1.38 13.91
CA ALA A 160 -3.63 -2.46 12.95
C ALA A 160 -2.21 -2.53 12.36
N THR A 161 -1.63 -1.38 11.99
CA THR A 161 -0.25 -1.24 11.50
C THR A 161 0.33 0.13 11.86
N VAL A 162 1.63 0.31 11.64
CA VAL A 162 2.22 1.64 11.38
C VAL A 162 2.51 1.80 9.89
N CYS A 163 2.35 3.01 9.35
CA CYS A 163 2.60 3.31 7.93
C CYS A 163 3.61 4.45 7.76
N VAL A 164 4.73 4.17 7.09
CA VAL A 164 5.89 5.06 6.96
C VAL A 164 6.51 5.04 5.55
N ARG A 165 7.49 5.92 5.30
CA ARG A 165 8.33 5.87 4.08
C ARG A 165 9.39 4.75 4.18
N PRO A 166 9.90 4.21 3.05
CA PRO A 166 10.79 3.05 3.03
C PRO A 166 11.98 3.09 4.01
N ASP A 167 12.68 4.23 4.12
CA ASP A 167 13.87 4.38 4.98
C ASP A 167 13.57 4.17 6.48
N TRP A 168 12.32 4.38 6.90
CA TRP A 168 11.89 4.23 8.29
C TRP A 168 11.44 2.81 8.65
N VAL A 169 11.34 1.89 7.69
CA VAL A 169 10.84 0.52 7.92
C VAL A 169 11.71 -0.23 8.92
N SER A 170 13.03 -0.23 8.75
CA SER A 170 13.97 -0.91 9.64
C SER A 170 13.88 -0.43 11.09
N LEU A 171 13.69 0.87 11.29
CA LEU A 171 13.49 1.47 12.62
C LEU A 171 12.16 1.00 13.22
N CYS A 172 11.07 1.03 12.45
CA CYS A 172 9.76 0.58 12.92
C CYS A 172 9.77 -0.91 13.30
N ILE A 173 10.40 -1.76 12.50
CA ILE A 173 10.56 -3.20 12.78
C ILE A 173 11.36 -3.42 14.07
N SER A 174 12.43 -2.66 14.31
CA SER A 174 13.17 -2.71 15.58
C SER A 174 12.34 -2.23 16.77
N LYS A 175 11.62 -1.11 16.64
CA LYS A 175 10.81 -0.53 17.73
C LYS A 175 9.55 -1.34 18.05
N LEU A 176 8.99 -2.06 17.08
CA LEU A 176 7.81 -2.92 17.20
C LEU A 176 8.15 -4.41 17.37
N HIS A 177 9.42 -4.76 17.58
CA HIS A 177 9.83 -6.09 18.02
C HIS A 177 8.97 -6.56 19.21
N GLU A 178 8.69 -7.86 19.27
CA GLU A 178 7.77 -8.52 20.23
C GLU A 178 6.29 -8.09 20.15
N THR A 179 5.88 -7.36 19.11
CA THR A 179 4.46 -7.08 18.82
C THR A 179 3.98 -7.80 17.57
N ASN A 180 2.66 -7.95 17.45
CA ASN A 180 2.02 -8.45 16.22
C ASN A 180 1.59 -7.31 15.27
N ILE A 181 2.16 -6.10 15.42
CA ILE A 181 1.81 -4.93 14.60
C ILE A 181 2.71 -4.91 13.36
N PRO A 182 2.17 -5.16 12.14
CA PRO A 182 2.94 -5.08 10.91
C PRO A 182 3.37 -3.65 10.59
N VAL A 183 4.49 -3.53 9.87
CA VAL A 183 4.93 -2.27 9.28
C VAL A 183 4.48 -2.22 7.82
N ALA A 184 3.80 -1.12 7.46
CA ALA A 184 3.42 -0.79 6.11
C ALA A 184 4.36 0.29 5.52
N ALA A 185 4.79 0.10 4.28
CA ALA A 185 5.59 1.09 3.55
C ALA A 185 4.81 1.68 2.37
N VAL A 186 4.97 2.98 2.09
CA VAL A 186 4.45 3.59 0.85
C VAL A 186 5.43 3.42 -0.31
N ILE A 187 4.90 3.18 -1.52
CA ILE A 187 5.67 2.91 -2.75
C ILE A 187 5.20 3.82 -3.89
N GLY A 188 6.13 4.42 -4.63
CA GLY A 188 5.87 5.39 -5.70
C GLY A 188 5.22 6.68 -5.17
N PHE A 189 5.51 7.05 -3.92
CA PHE A 189 4.70 7.96 -3.12
C PHE A 189 5.30 9.38 -3.03
N HIS A 190 4.56 10.43 -3.37
CA HIS A 190 3.09 10.53 -3.48
C HIS A 190 2.57 10.64 -4.93
N GLU A 191 3.45 10.89 -5.89
CA GLU A 191 3.13 11.34 -7.24
C GLU A 191 2.58 10.23 -8.15
N GLY A 192 2.89 8.96 -7.88
CA GLY A 192 2.40 7.81 -8.66
C GLY A 192 3.02 7.59 -10.05
N THR A 193 3.68 8.61 -10.60
CA THR A 193 4.27 8.61 -11.97
C THR A 193 5.71 8.09 -12.06
N TYR A 194 6.27 7.60 -10.94
CA TYR A 194 7.59 6.93 -10.93
C TYR A 194 7.59 5.69 -11.83
N THR A 195 8.75 5.40 -12.45
CA THR A 195 8.90 4.22 -13.30
C THR A 195 8.75 2.91 -12.50
N LEU A 196 8.42 1.83 -13.20
CA LEU A 196 8.28 0.50 -12.60
C LEU A 196 9.57 0.06 -11.89
N GLU A 197 10.75 0.35 -12.45
CA GLU A 197 12.05 0.01 -11.87
C GLU A 197 12.25 0.71 -10.51
N HIS A 198 11.87 1.99 -10.38
CA HIS A 198 11.93 2.70 -9.11
C HIS A 198 10.97 2.10 -8.08
N LYS A 199 9.71 1.85 -8.44
CA LYS A 199 8.73 1.21 -7.54
C LYS A 199 9.21 -0.17 -7.09
N ILE A 200 9.80 -0.97 -7.98
CA ILE A 200 10.39 -2.28 -7.66
C ILE A 200 11.58 -2.14 -6.70
N SER A 201 12.45 -1.15 -6.88
CA SER A 201 13.56 -0.88 -5.94
C SER A 201 13.07 -0.50 -4.54
N GLU A 202 12.00 0.28 -4.42
CA GLU A 202 11.39 0.62 -3.13
C GLU A 202 10.70 -0.60 -2.48
N ILE A 203 10.03 -1.45 -3.28
CA ILE A 203 9.44 -2.71 -2.82
C ILE A 203 10.52 -3.62 -2.24
N ASP A 204 11.63 -3.79 -2.96
CA ASP A 204 12.76 -4.62 -2.53
C ASP A 204 13.40 -4.10 -1.25
N THR A 205 13.58 -2.78 -1.16
CA THR A 205 14.14 -2.11 0.03
C THR A 205 13.21 -2.31 1.24
N SER A 206 11.91 -2.07 1.06
CA SER A 206 10.91 -2.16 2.14
C SER A 206 10.70 -3.60 2.62
N THR A 207 10.58 -4.56 1.70
CA THR A 207 10.38 -5.98 2.05
C THR A 207 11.63 -6.59 2.67
N LYS A 208 12.84 -6.26 2.18
CA LYS A 208 14.10 -6.66 2.81
C LYS A 208 14.27 -6.07 4.21
N ALA A 209 13.75 -4.88 4.46
CA ALA A 209 13.71 -4.25 5.79
C ALA A 209 12.64 -4.85 6.72
N GLY A 210 11.70 -5.67 6.20
CA GLY A 210 10.70 -6.39 6.98
C GLY A 210 9.25 -5.87 6.85
N ALA A 211 8.95 -4.95 5.93
CA ALA A 211 7.58 -4.52 5.68
C ALA A 211 6.69 -5.69 5.21
N LEU A 212 5.49 -5.80 5.80
CA LEU A 212 4.51 -6.85 5.49
C LEU A 212 3.27 -6.32 4.78
N GLU A 213 3.11 -5.00 4.67
CA GLU A 213 2.09 -4.40 3.81
C GLU A 213 2.71 -3.27 2.97
N LEU A 214 2.27 -3.09 1.72
CA LEU A 214 2.78 -2.04 0.83
C LEU A 214 1.61 -1.21 0.26
N ASP A 215 1.68 0.10 0.43
CA ASP A 215 0.71 1.08 -0.06
C ASP A 215 1.26 1.75 -1.33
N VAL A 216 0.95 1.18 -2.50
CA VAL A 216 1.48 1.56 -3.81
C VAL A 216 0.61 2.63 -4.46
N VAL A 217 1.20 3.73 -4.96
CA VAL A 217 0.45 4.73 -5.73
C VAL A 217 0.26 4.29 -7.19
N LEU A 218 -0.99 4.28 -7.64
CA LEU A 218 -1.35 4.10 -9.05
C LEU A 218 -0.80 5.23 -9.91
N ASN A 219 -0.35 4.92 -11.12
CA ASN A 219 -0.13 5.91 -12.15
C ASN A 219 -1.49 6.39 -12.71
N TYR A 220 -2.17 7.26 -11.95
CA TYR A 220 -3.50 7.77 -12.30
C TYR A 220 -3.53 8.61 -13.60
N PRO A 221 -2.46 9.31 -14.05
CA PRO A 221 -2.44 9.93 -15.38
C PRO A 221 -2.53 8.92 -16.53
N ASP A 222 -1.82 7.78 -16.44
CA ASP A 222 -1.97 6.70 -17.42
C ASP A 222 -3.38 6.08 -17.40
N LEU A 223 -4.07 6.09 -16.25
CA LEU A 223 -5.43 5.57 -16.13
C LEU A 223 -6.44 6.49 -16.82
N ILE A 224 -6.30 7.81 -16.61
CA ILE A 224 -7.09 8.84 -17.30
C ILE A 224 -6.86 8.76 -18.82
N ALA A 225 -5.62 8.49 -19.25
CA ALA A 225 -5.26 8.27 -20.65
C ALA A 225 -5.69 6.90 -21.22
N LYS A 226 -6.34 6.05 -20.42
CA LYS A 226 -6.79 4.69 -20.77
C LYS A 226 -5.68 3.71 -21.18
N HIS A 227 -4.45 3.89 -20.69
CA HIS A 227 -3.33 2.95 -20.87
C HIS A 227 -3.47 1.72 -19.95
N TYR A 228 -4.63 1.05 -20.01
CA TYR A 228 -5.02 -0.02 -19.09
C TYR A 228 -4.09 -1.24 -19.14
N ALA A 229 -3.61 -1.64 -20.31
CA ALA A 229 -2.66 -2.74 -20.49
C ALA A 229 -1.30 -2.43 -19.86
N LYS A 230 -0.85 -1.17 -19.93
CA LYS A 230 0.37 -0.69 -19.27
C LYS A 230 0.24 -0.77 -17.74
N ILE A 231 -0.88 -0.28 -17.20
CA ILE A 231 -1.18 -0.33 -15.75
C ILE A 231 -1.27 -1.78 -15.27
N TYR A 232 -2.00 -2.65 -15.98
CA TYR A 232 -2.08 -4.06 -15.62
C TYR A 232 -0.69 -4.72 -15.59
N THR A 233 0.17 -4.42 -16.56
CA THR A 233 1.55 -4.93 -16.61
C THR A 233 2.38 -4.42 -15.42
N GLU A 234 2.24 -3.13 -15.06
CA GLU A 234 2.90 -2.54 -13.89
C GLU A 234 2.44 -3.24 -12.59
N LEU A 235 1.12 -3.31 -12.37
CA LEU A 235 0.53 -3.84 -11.14
C LEU A 235 0.75 -5.35 -10.97
N SER A 236 0.66 -6.14 -12.06
CA SER A 236 0.96 -7.58 -12.02
C SER A 236 2.45 -7.85 -11.76
N THR A 237 3.35 -7.02 -12.30
CA THR A 237 4.79 -7.10 -11.97
C THR A 237 5.05 -6.78 -10.51
N ILE A 238 4.39 -5.74 -9.98
CA ILE A 238 4.43 -5.37 -8.56
C ILE A 238 3.90 -6.50 -7.66
N ARG A 239 2.79 -7.17 -8.05
CA ARG A 239 2.26 -8.35 -7.35
C ARG A 239 3.24 -9.52 -7.34
N ALA A 240 3.88 -9.80 -8.46
CA ALA A 240 4.86 -10.87 -8.59
C ALA A 240 6.11 -10.59 -7.73
N ARG A 241 6.51 -9.31 -7.59
CA ARG A 241 7.68 -8.94 -6.77
C ARG A 241 7.38 -8.90 -5.28
N GLY A 242 6.36 -8.16 -4.87
CA GLY A 242 5.88 -8.09 -3.48
C GLY A 242 5.01 -9.30 -3.15
N ALA A 243 5.52 -10.52 -3.28
CA ALA A 243 4.76 -11.76 -3.14
C ALA A 243 4.28 -12.03 -1.69
N ALA A 244 3.35 -12.99 -1.54
CA ALA A 244 2.86 -13.41 -0.22
C ALA A 244 4.04 -13.81 0.71
N PRO A 245 4.02 -13.43 2.01
CA PRO A 245 2.87 -12.94 2.78
C PRO A 245 2.59 -11.43 2.67
N VAL A 246 3.30 -10.67 1.83
CA VAL A 246 3.13 -9.21 1.73
C VAL A 246 1.76 -8.84 1.15
N ALA A 247 1.01 -7.99 1.86
CA ALA A 247 -0.29 -7.48 1.43
C ALA A 247 -0.13 -6.19 0.62
N LEU A 248 -0.76 -6.11 -0.56
CA LEU A 248 -0.65 -4.96 -1.47
C LEU A 248 -1.92 -4.12 -1.47
N LYS A 249 -1.76 -2.80 -1.29
CA LYS A 249 -2.84 -1.82 -1.33
C LYS A 249 -2.58 -0.80 -2.43
N LEU A 250 -3.51 -0.65 -3.38
CA LEU A 250 -3.38 0.33 -4.46
C LEU A 250 -4.04 1.65 -4.06
N ILE A 251 -3.27 2.72 -3.90
CA ILE A 251 -3.80 4.09 -3.76
C ILE A 251 -4.27 4.56 -5.13
N LEU A 252 -5.57 4.85 -5.25
CA LEU A 252 -6.18 5.30 -6.50
C LEU A 252 -5.99 6.80 -6.74
N GLU A 253 -5.85 7.57 -5.66
CA GLU A 253 -5.95 9.03 -5.61
C GLU A 253 -7.29 9.54 -6.14
N THR A 254 -8.37 9.16 -5.45
CA THR A 254 -9.76 9.43 -5.86
C THR A 254 -10.14 10.92 -5.95
N SER A 255 -9.26 11.85 -5.55
CA SER A 255 -9.43 13.28 -5.79
C SER A 255 -9.21 13.68 -7.26
N GLN A 256 -8.50 12.85 -8.02
CA GLN A 256 -8.14 13.07 -9.42
C GLN A 256 -8.99 12.25 -10.40
N LEU A 257 -9.90 11.41 -9.89
CA LEU A 257 -10.61 10.40 -10.67
C LEU A 257 -12.13 10.58 -10.61
N ASP A 258 -12.80 10.38 -11.74
CA ASP A 258 -14.26 10.20 -11.79
C ASP A 258 -14.68 8.78 -11.36
N SER A 259 -15.98 8.56 -11.14
CA SER A 259 -16.52 7.26 -10.70
C SER A 259 -16.19 6.11 -11.66
N ARG A 260 -16.16 6.36 -12.98
CA ARG A 260 -15.82 5.33 -13.98
C ARG A 260 -14.34 4.98 -13.91
N GLN A 261 -13.48 5.96 -13.71
CA GLN A 261 -12.05 5.76 -13.52
C GLN A 261 -11.76 5.01 -12.21
N ILE A 262 -12.51 5.27 -11.14
CA ILE A 262 -12.44 4.47 -9.89
C ILE A 262 -12.81 3.01 -10.16
N VAL A 263 -13.89 2.75 -10.91
CA VAL A 263 -14.26 1.37 -11.35
C VAL A 263 -13.15 0.73 -12.18
N ALA A 264 -12.57 1.45 -13.14
CA ALA A 264 -11.46 0.96 -13.96
C ALA A 264 -10.25 0.56 -13.11
N ALA A 265 -9.84 1.41 -12.16
CA ALA A 265 -8.73 1.15 -11.28
C ALA A 265 -8.99 -0.05 -10.35
N CYS A 266 -10.19 -0.17 -9.77
CA CYS A 266 -10.56 -1.35 -8.99
C CYS A 266 -10.57 -2.64 -9.83
N THR A 267 -11.03 -2.57 -11.09
CA THR A 267 -11.07 -3.71 -12.01
C THR A 267 -9.66 -4.23 -12.31
N ILE A 268 -8.74 -3.33 -12.67
CA ILE A 268 -7.35 -3.71 -12.97
C ILE A 268 -6.60 -4.15 -11.71
N ALA A 269 -6.82 -3.50 -10.56
CA ALA A 269 -6.25 -3.92 -9.28
C ALA A 269 -6.69 -5.33 -8.87
N ASN A 270 -7.98 -5.66 -9.08
CA ASN A 270 -8.49 -6.99 -8.79
C ASN A 270 -7.83 -8.05 -9.67
N ALA A 271 -7.76 -7.82 -10.98
CA ALA A 271 -7.12 -8.73 -11.93
C ALA A 271 -5.61 -8.90 -11.65
N ALA A 272 -4.92 -7.83 -11.26
CA ALA A 272 -3.51 -7.85 -10.88
C ALA A 272 -3.24 -8.49 -9.50
N GLY A 273 -4.28 -8.94 -8.77
CA GLY A 273 -4.11 -9.68 -7.52
C GLY A 273 -3.77 -8.81 -6.29
N PHE A 274 -4.16 -7.53 -6.28
CA PHE A 274 -4.05 -6.69 -5.09
C PHE A 274 -5.00 -7.16 -3.98
N ASP A 275 -4.65 -6.82 -2.73
CA ASP A 275 -5.39 -7.22 -1.53
C ASP A 275 -6.34 -6.11 -1.07
N PHE A 276 -5.97 -4.85 -1.30
CA PHE A 276 -6.78 -3.67 -1.03
C PHE A 276 -6.76 -2.64 -2.17
N VAL A 277 -7.83 -1.85 -2.23
CA VAL A 277 -7.84 -0.52 -2.88
C VAL A 277 -7.94 0.56 -1.80
N LYS A 278 -7.21 1.67 -1.97
CA LYS A 278 -7.07 2.77 -1.01
C LYS A 278 -7.46 4.10 -1.66
N THR A 279 -8.19 4.95 -0.96
CA THR A 279 -8.77 6.18 -1.55
C THR A 279 -7.69 7.17 -2.00
N SER A 280 -6.91 7.70 -1.06
CA SER A 280 -6.08 8.90 -1.29
C SER A 280 -4.72 8.81 -0.60
N THR A 281 -3.71 9.53 -1.13
CA THR A 281 -2.40 9.69 -0.48
C THR A 281 -2.48 10.58 0.75
N GLY A 282 -3.37 11.59 0.70
CA GLY A 282 -3.43 12.70 1.65
C GLY A 282 -2.61 13.94 1.25
N PHE A 283 -1.89 13.89 0.11
CA PHE A 283 -1.00 14.96 -0.36
C PHE A 283 -1.50 15.68 -1.62
N ASN A 284 -2.44 15.10 -2.38
CA ASN A 284 -3.04 15.75 -3.55
C ASN A 284 -4.58 15.77 -3.48
N GLY A 285 -5.16 16.95 -3.28
CA GLY A 285 -6.62 17.15 -3.27
C GLY A 285 -7.34 16.54 -2.07
N GLN A 286 -8.61 16.19 -2.25
CA GLN A 286 -9.48 15.71 -1.17
C GLN A 286 -9.16 14.27 -0.71
N GLY A 287 -9.46 13.99 0.56
CA GLY A 287 -9.30 12.67 1.19
C GLY A 287 -10.39 11.67 0.81
N ALA A 288 -10.65 10.72 1.70
CA ALA A 288 -11.76 9.78 1.55
C ALA A 288 -13.12 10.48 1.63
N THR A 289 -14.08 10.04 0.81
CA THR A 289 -15.50 10.40 0.93
C THR A 289 -16.35 9.15 1.05
N VAL A 290 -17.54 9.26 1.64
CA VAL A 290 -18.47 8.14 1.84
C VAL A 290 -18.89 7.53 0.50
N GLU A 291 -19.09 8.36 -0.53
CA GLU A 291 -19.48 7.97 -1.88
C GLU A 291 -18.39 7.13 -2.55
N ASN A 292 -17.14 7.60 -2.49
CA ASN A 292 -16.00 6.87 -3.08
C ASN A 292 -15.72 5.56 -2.35
N VAL A 293 -15.84 5.53 -1.01
CA VAL A 293 -15.68 4.29 -0.22
C VAL A 293 -16.78 3.28 -0.55
N ARG A 294 -18.05 3.71 -0.66
CA ARG A 294 -19.17 2.85 -1.09
C ARG A 294 -18.97 2.29 -2.50
N LEU A 295 -18.57 3.14 -3.45
CA LEU A 295 -18.28 2.71 -4.82
C LEU A 295 -17.16 1.68 -4.86
N MET A 296 -16.01 1.96 -4.23
CA MET A 296 -14.89 1.03 -4.13
C MET A 296 -15.29 -0.28 -3.43
N ARG A 297 -16.16 -0.23 -2.41
CA ARG A 297 -16.67 -1.43 -1.74
C ARG A 297 -17.54 -2.27 -2.66
N ALA A 298 -18.43 -1.65 -3.44
CA ALA A 298 -19.23 -2.35 -4.45
C ALA A 298 -18.33 -2.97 -5.54
N CYS A 299 -17.30 -2.27 -6.01
CA CYS A 299 -16.28 -2.86 -6.89
C CYS A 299 -15.67 -4.11 -6.27
N CYS A 300 -15.24 -4.06 -5.00
CA CYS A 300 -14.64 -5.21 -4.31
C CYS A 300 -15.60 -6.41 -4.20
N GLU A 301 -16.90 -6.18 -3.93
CA GLU A 301 -17.89 -7.25 -3.82
C GLU A 301 -18.27 -7.85 -5.20
N VAL A 302 -18.45 -7.02 -6.23
CA VAL A 302 -18.86 -7.45 -7.58
C VAL A 302 -17.72 -8.13 -8.35
N LEU A 303 -16.47 -7.68 -8.15
CA LEU A 303 -15.28 -8.24 -8.81
C LEU A 303 -14.70 -9.47 -8.09
N ALA A 304 -15.32 -9.93 -6.99
CA ALA A 304 -14.80 -11.05 -6.21
C ALA A 304 -14.82 -12.36 -7.01
N GLU A 305 -13.66 -13.01 -7.12
CA GLU A 305 -13.48 -14.25 -7.89
C GLU A 305 -12.63 -15.27 -7.10
N GLY A 306 -12.90 -16.56 -7.29
CA GLY A 306 -12.10 -17.63 -6.68
C GLY A 306 -12.10 -17.65 -5.15
N GLY A 307 -13.06 -17.00 -4.50
CA GLY A 307 -13.11 -16.83 -3.04
C GLY A 307 -12.20 -15.71 -2.50
N ARG A 308 -11.53 -14.95 -3.36
CA ARG A 308 -10.77 -13.75 -2.97
C ARG A 308 -11.64 -12.50 -3.18
N THR A 309 -11.68 -11.65 -2.16
CA THR A 309 -12.38 -10.36 -2.19
C THR A 309 -11.40 -9.29 -1.72
N MET A 310 -11.16 -8.27 -2.55
CA MET A 310 -10.37 -7.11 -2.14
C MET A 310 -11.04 -6.37 -0.97
N LYS A 311 -10.26 -5.62 -0.21
CA LYS A 311 -10.74 -4.76 0.87
C LYS A 311 -10.57 -3.27 0.54
N VAL A 312 -11.32 -2.41 1.20
CA VAL A 312 -11.19 -0.95 1.04
C VAL A 312 -10.42 -0.36 2.22
N LYS A 313 -9.43 0.50 1.94
CA LYS A 313 -8.76 1.36 2.93
C LYS A 313 -9.16 2.82 2.68
N ALA A 314 -9.89 3.43 3.59
CA ALA A 314 -10.20 4.86 3.54
C ALA A 314 -9.03 5.65 4.15
N SER A 315 -8.55 6.70 3.48
CA SER A 315 -7.43 7.52 3.98
C SER A 315 -7.50 8.97 3.51
N GLY A 316 -6.96 9.86 4.35
CA GLY A 316 -7.02 11.31 4.18
C GLY A 316 -8.33 11.89 4.72
N GLY A 317 -8.23 12.95 5.54
CA GLY A 317 -9.38 13.68 6.10
C GLY A 317 -10.02 13.09 7.38
N ILE A 318 -9.78 11.81 7.67
CA ILE A 318 -10.32 11.11 8.87
C ILE A 318 -9.59 11.60 10.13
N ARG A 319 -10.25 12.38 10.98
CA ARG A 319 -9.63 13.08 12.13
C ARG A 319 -10.31 12.82 13.47
N ALA A 320 -11.60 12.49 13.49
CA ALA A 320 -12.38 12.19 14.69
C ALA A 320 -13.02 10.79 14.62
N PHE A 321 -13.49 10.28 15.76
CA PHE A 321 -14.15 8.96 15.82
C PHE A 321 -15.43 8.90 14.98
N GLY A 322 -16.15 10.02 14.84
CA GLY A 322 -17.30 10.12 13.93
C GLY A 322 -16.91 9.84 12.47
N ASP A 323 -15.87 10.51 11.97
CA ASP A 323 -15.36 10.31 10.61
C ASP A 323 -14.92 8.85 10.38
N ALA A 324 -14.30 8.23 11.39
CA ALA A 324 -13.89 6.82 11.33
C ALA A 324 -15.10 5.88 11.25
N VAL A 325 -16.14 6.13 12.05
CA VAL A 325 -17.42 5.38 12.00
C VAL A 325 -18.08 5.51 10.63
N GLU A 326 -18.19 6.71 10.07
CA GLU A 326 -18.81 6.93 8.76
C GLU A 326 -18.09 6.15 7.64
N MET A 327 -16.75 6.13 7.63
CA MET A 327 -15.98 5.38 6.64
C MET A 327 -16.12 3.86 6.81
N LEU A 328 -16.22 3.36 8.05
CA LEU A 328 -16.47 1.94 8.33
C LEU A 328 -17.89 1.54 7.92
N GLU A 329 -18.91 2.36 8.22
CA GLU A 329 -20.29 2.16 7.75
C GLU A 329 -20.41 2.22 6.22
N ALA A 330 -19.57 3.02 5.55
CA ALA A 330 -19.49 3.09 4.09
C ALA A 330 -18.85 1.84 3.44
N GLY A 331 -18.18 0.99 4.23
CA GLY A 331 -17.58 -0.27 3.76
C GLY A 331 -16.05 -0.33 3.82
N ALA A 332 -15.37 0.65 4.41
CA ALA A 332 -13.94 0.54 4.69
C ALA A 332 -13.66 -0.63 5.65
N SER A 333 -12.54 -1.33 5.43
CA SER A 333 -12.04 -2.40 6.30
C SER A 333 -10.75 -2.00 7.03
N ARG A 334 -10.15 -0.86 6.67
CA ARG A 334 -8.95 -0.28 7.26
C ARG A 334 -9.00 1.25 7.08
N LEU A 335 -8.43 2.00 8.02
CA LEU A 335 -8.43 3.47 8.02
C LEU A 335 -6.98 3.98 8.07
N GLY A 336 -6.53 4.77 7.10
CA GLY A 336 -5.22 5.42 7.12
C GLY A 336 -5.30 6.79 7.77
N CYS A 337 -4.80 6.91 9.01
CA CYS A 337 -4.95 8.10 9.85
C CYS A 337 -3.62 8.51 10.49
N SER A 338 -3.32 9.81 10.51
CA SER A 338 -2.32 10.40 11.42
C SER A 338 -2.92 10.74 12.80
N ALA A 339 -4.23 11.04 12.84
CA ALA A 339 -4.99 11.33 14.06
C ALA A 339 -5.42 10.08 14.86
N GLY A 340 -4.78 8.92 14.65
CA GLY A 340 -5.21 7.64 15.22
C GLY A 340 -5.34 7.65 16.75
N VAL A 341 -4.45 8.36 17.45
CA VAL A 341 -4.46 8.51 18.91
C VAL A 341 -5.74 9.17 19.40
N ALA A 342 -6.17 10.27 18.77
CA ALA A 342 -7.38 11.00 19.14
C ALA A 342 -8.64 10.15 18.90
N ILE A 343 -8.70 9.46 17.75
CA ILE A 343 -9.80 8.53 17.40
C ILE A 343 -9.94 7.43 18.47
N ALA A 344 -8.82 6.82 18.89
CA ALA A 344 -8.82 5.76 19.91
C ALA A 344 -9.06 6.26 21.35
N GLU A 345 -8.93 7.57 21.61
CA GLU A 345 -9.30 8.18 22.89
C GLU A 345 -10.79 8.52 22.93
N GLU A 346 -11.34 9.08 21.85
CA GLU A 346 -12.77 9.29 21.68
C GLU A 346 -13.56 7.96 21.75
N GLU A 347 -13.06 6.89 21.12
CA GLU A 347 -13.64 5.53 21.20
C GLU A 347 -13.82 5.06 22.65
N ARG A 348 -12.86 5.38 23.53
CA ARG A 348 -12.86 4.97 24.95
C ARG A 348 -13.67 5.92 25.86
N GLY A 349 -14.43 6.85 25.29
CA GLY A 349 -15.19 7.86 26.04
C GLY A 349 -14.36 9.06 26.49
N GLY A 350 -13.18 9.28 25.89
CA GLY A 350 -12.42 10.51 26.05
C GLY A 350 -13.19 11.73 25.54
N LYS A 351 -12.86 12.92 26.04
CA LYS A 351 -13.40 14.17 25.50
C LYS A 351 -12.97 14.31 24.05
N LYS A 352 -13.86 14.83 23.19
CA LYS A 352 -13.52 15.17 21.80
C LYS A 352 -12.24 15.99 21.74
N ALA A 353 -11.31 15.58 20.90
CA ALA A 353 -10.13 16.39 20.62
C ALA A 353 -10.57 17.64 19.83
N GLU A 354 -9.98 18.80 20.13
CA GLU A 354 -10.16 19.96 19.26
C GLU A 354 -9.59 19.64 17.87
N ARG A 355 -10.26 20.09 16.81
CA ARG A 355 -9.86 19.81 15.42
C ARG A 355 -8.54 20.51 15.08
N GLY A 356 -7.43 19.89 15.44
CA GLY A 356 -6.09 20.33 15.08
C GLY A 356 -5.95 20.40 13.55
N ASN A 357 -5.50 21.54 13.05
CA ASN A 357 -5.40 21.80 11.61
C ASN A 357 -4.16 21.19 10.96
N GLU A 358 -3.68 20.05 11.47
CA GLU A 358 -2.61 19.27 10.84
C GLU A 358 -3.21 18.52 9.64
N GLY A 359 -3.29 19.22 8.52
CA GLY A 359 -3.07 18.61 7.21
C GLY A 359 -1.62 18.14 7.09
N TYR A 360 -1.35 17.38 6.02
CA TYR A 360 0.01 17.08 5.59
C TYR A 360 0.73 18.35 5.13
#